data_AF-A0A6L8EJA0-F1
#
_entry.id   AF-A0A6L8EJA0-F1
#
_cell.length_a   1.000
_cell.length_b   1.000
_cell.length_c   1.000
_cell.angle_alpha   90.00
_cell.angle_beta   90.00
_cell.angle_gamma   90.00
#
_symmetry.space_group_name_H-M   'P 1'
#
loop_
_entity.id
_entity.type
_entity.pdbx_description
1 polymer ?
#
loop_
_entity_poly.entity_id
_entity_poly.type
_entity_poly.pdbx_seq_one_letter_code
_entity_poly.pdbx_strand_id
1 'polypeptide(L)'
;MLRREHQSRGSLASLERERETTMTDTIEDRQSLESHFGEPYPTAVAAMSDSLYKYQRRFIDLSPIACLATADASGRPTISPKGDKPGFIQIIDDNTLVLPDRIGNNKVESFHNLVENPKMALIFMIPGLRETLRVSGEARIVTDPQQLAFAAVGKNPVKTGLVIHITQSYFHCGKAMIRSKLWDESSKLEKGAFPSFGEVLKEEVEMEQSVEEVEEMLEEVYEKELY
;
A
#
# COMPACT_ATOMS: atom_id res chain seq x y z
N MET A 1 -9.68 52.48 17.28
CA MET A 1 -9.31 52.64 15.86
C MET A 1 -8.09 51.76 15.60
N LEU A 2 -8.31 50.56 15.07
CA LEU A 2 -7.33 49.65 14.44
C LEU A 2 -8.12 48.41 14.00
N ARG A 3 -8.74 48.49 12.81
CA ARG A 3 -9.31 47.33 12.13
C ARG A 3 -8.14 46.45 11.70
N ARG A 4 -8.08 45.21 12.20
CA ARG A 4 -7.28 44.17 11.58
C ARG A 4 -8.02 43.72 10.32
N GLU A 5 -7.44 44.01 9.16
CA GLU A 5 -7.88 43.46 7.89
C GLU A 5 -7.69 41.95 7.93
N HIS A 6 -8.81 41.24 7.92
CA HIS A 6 -8.85 39.81 7.69
C HIS A 6 -8.60 39.62 6.19
N GLN A 7 -7.36 39.30 5.81
CA GLN A 7 -7.07 38.83 4.47
C GLN A 7 -7.88 37.54 4.25
N SER A 8 -8.88 37.68 3.38
CA SER A 8 -9.65 36.62 2.77
C SER A 8 -8.72 35.50 2.27
N ARG A 9 -8.61 34.42 3.04
CA ARG A 9 -8.22 33.11 2.52
C ARG A 9 -9.30 32.70 1.53
N GLY A 10 -9.09 32.98 0.24
CA GLY A 10 -9.87 32.35 -0.82
C GLY A 10 -9.86 30.84 -0.58
N SER A 11 -11.05 30.22 -0.55
CA SER A 11 -11.14 28.82 -0.12
C SER A 11 -10.36 27.94 -1.08
N LEU A 12 -9.67 26.93 -0.58
CA LEU A 12 -8.97 25.94 -1.42
C LEU A 12 -9.88 25.40 -2.53
N ALA A 13 -11.18 25.25 -2.25
CA ALA A 13 -12.20 24.83 -3.21
C ALA A 13 -12.49 25.83 -4.35
N SER A 14 -12.11 27.10 -4.23
CA SER A 14 -12.13 28.09 -5.34
C SER A 14 -10.88 28.01 -6.22
N LEU A 15 -9.71 27.78 -5.61
CA LEU A 15 -8.45 27.55 -6.33
C LEU A 15 -8.42 26.18 -7.03
N GLU A 16 -9.03 25.16 -6.44
CA GLU A 16 -9.20 23.82 -7.03
C GLU A 16 -10.16 23.85 -8.22
N ARG A 17 -11.28 24.57 -8.12
CA ARG A 17 -12.21 24.77 -9.25
C ARG A 17 -11.61 25.57 -10.41
N GLU A 18 -10.80 26.59 -10.13
CA GLU A 18 -10.07 27.32 -11.17
C GLU A 18 -8.98 26.45 -11.84
N ARG A 19 -8.33 25.55 -11.08
CA ARG A 19 -7.36 24.59 -11.61
C ARG A 19 -7.99 23.47 -12.44
N GLU A 20 -9.16 22.97 -12.04
CA GLU A 20 -9.91 21.97 -12.81
C GLU A 20 -10.33 22.51 -14.18
N THR A 21 -10.63 23.82 -14.26
CA THR A 21 -11.04 24.49 -15.49
C THR A 21 -9.87 24.81 -16.43
N THR A 22 -8.61 24.54 -16.02
CA THR A 22 -7.40 24.92 -16.79
C THR A 22 -6.52 23.74 -17.23
N MET A 23 -6.87 22.49 -16.93
CA MET A 23 -6.19 21.31 -17.48
C MET A 23 -6.73 21.00 -18.88
N THR A 24 -6.27 21.74 -19.89
CA THR A 24 -6.85 21.66 -21.24
C THR A 24 -6.25 20.57 -22.13
N ASP A 25 -5.13 19.96 -21.74
CA ASP A 25 -4.42 18.96 -22.53
C ASP A 25 -4.52 17.57 -21.88
N THR A 26 -5.74 17.04 -21.76
CA THR A 26 -6.02 15.70 -21.22
C THR A 26 -6.05 14.65 -22.34
N ILE A 27 -5.57 13.43 -22.04
CA ILE A 27 -5.74 12.25 -22.89
C ILE A 27 -6.91 11.44 -22.32
N GLU A 28 -8.01 11.34 -23.06
CA GLU A 28 -9.27 10.75 -22.58
C GLU A 28 -9.63 9.43 -23.26
N ASP A 29 -8.85 9.03 -24.27
CA ASP A 29 -9.07 7.82 -25.02
C ASP A 29 -7.77 7.04 -25.25
N ARG A 30 -7.95 5.74 -25.52
CA ARG A 30 -6.87 4.78 -25.68
C ARG A 30 -5.97 5.10 -26.88
N GLN A 31 -6.54 5.55 -28.00
CA GLN A 31 -5.78 5.79 -29.22
C GLN A 31 -4.85 6.99 -29.05
N SER A 32 -5.35 8.06 -28.43
CA SER A 32 -4.56 9.24 -28.07
C SER A 32 -3.43 8.88 -27.09
N LEU A 33 -3.71 7.98 -26.13
CA LEU A 33 -2.70 7.48 -25.19
C LEU A 33 -1.58 6.70 -25.88
N GLU A 34 -1.95 5.74 -26.72
CA GLU A 34 -1.00 4.91 -27.47
C GLU A 34 -0.15 5.78 -28.42
N SER A 35 -0.76 6.78 -29.05
CA SER A 35 -0.07 7.73 -29.92
C SER A 35 0.94 8.61 -29.16
N HIS A 36 0.64 8.95 -27.89
CA HIS A 36 1.51 9.77 -27.06
C HIS A 36 2.76 9.03 -26.57
N PHE A 37 2.61 7.77 -26.15
CA PHE A 37 3.70 7.00 -25.55
C PHE A 37 4.44 6.09 -26.55
N GLY A 38 3.80 5.70 -27.65
CA GLY A 38 4.30 4.68 -28.57
C GLY A 38 4.21 3.26 -27.98
N GLU A 39 4.83 2.31 -28.68
CA GLU A 39 4.83 0.91 -28.28
C GLU A 39 5.69 0.66 -27.02
N PRO A 40 5.26 -0.23 -26.11
CA PRO A 40 6.06 -0.63 -24.97
C PRO A 40 7.34 -1.34 -25.41
N TYR A 41 8.39 -1.23 -24.60
CA TYR A 41 9.63 -1.97 -24.84
C TYR A 41 9.35 -3.49 -24.87
N PRO A 42 9.76 -4.23 -25.92
CA PRO A 42 9.45 -5.67 -26.03
C PRO A 42 9.91 -6.49 -24.83
N THR A 43 11.02 -6.12 -24.21
CA THR A 43 11.55 -6.77 -23.00
C THR A 43 10.67 -6.56 -21.77
N ALA A 44 9.97 -5.42 -21.66
CA ALA A 44 9.04 -5.17 -20.56
C ALA A 44 7.79 -6.03 -20.68
N VAL A 45 7.27 -6.21 -21.91
CA VAL A 45 6.14 -7.10 -22.18
C VAL A 45 6.53 -8.56 -21.94
N ALA A 46 7.69 -8.99 -22.45
CA ALA A 46 8.18 -10.36 -22.30
C ALA A 46 8.53 -10.74 -20.85
N ALA A 47 8.74 -9.77 -19.96
CA ALA A 47 9.03 -10.02 -18.55
C ALA A 47 7.78 -10.32 -17.69
N MET A 48 6.58 -10.22 -18.28
CA MET A 48 5.32 -10.58 -17.62
C MET A 48 5.08 -12.08 -17.67
N SER A 49 4.75 -12.66 -16.52
CA SER A 49 4.42 -14.07 -16.33
C SER A 49 3.02 -14.21 -15.74
N ASP A 50 2.35 -15.33 -15.96
CA ASP A 50 1.11 -15.73 -15.29
C ASP A 50 1.35 -16.45 -13.94
N SER A 51 2.60 -16.77 -13.64
CA SER A 51 3.05 -17.60 -12.51
C SER A 51 4.35 -17.05 -11.91
N LEU A 52 4.79 -17.62 -10.79
CA LEU A 52 6.05 -17.29 -10.14
C LEU A 52 7.20 -18.16 -10.66
N TYR A 53 8.26 -17.51 -11.13
CA TYR A 53 9.53 -18.17 -11.40
C TYR A 53 10.53 -17.98 -10.26
N LYS A 54 11.71 -18.60 -10.42
CA LYS A 54 12.81 -18.64 -9.45
C LYS A 54 13.07 -17.30 -8.74
N TYR A 55 13.19 -16.20 -9.47
CA TYR A 55 13.59 -14.91 -8.88
C TYR A 55 12.42 -14.17 -8.24
N GLN A 56 11.20 -14.31 -8.75
CA GLN A 56 10.00 -13.76 -8.13
C GLN A 56 9.77 -14.41 -6.76
N ARG A 57 9.88 -15.75 -6.70
CA ARG A 57 9.81 -16.51 -5.44
C ARG A 57 10.83 -15.99 -4.42
N ARG A 58 12.10 -15.89 -4.84
CA ARG A 58 13.17 -15.40 -3.97
C ARG A 58 12.95 -13.96 -3.49
N PHE A 59 12.36 -13.11 -4.33
CA PHE A 59 12.05 -11.73 -3.97
C PHE A 59 10.93 -11.67 -2.92
N ILE A 60 9.87 -12.48 -3.07
CA ILE A 60 8.79 -12.60 -2.09
C ILE A 60 9.35 -13.07 -0.73
N ASP A 61 10.20 -14.12 -0.73
CA ASP A 61 10.82 -14.65 0.50
C ASP A 61 11.68 -13.63 1.26
N LEU A 62 12.21 -12.63 0.56
CA LEU A 62 13.06 -11.60 1.13
C LEU A 62 12.31 -10.31 1.47
N SER A 63 11.06 -10.18 1.07
CA SER A 63 10.27 -8.95 1.23
C SER A 63 9.68 -8.86 2.64
N PRO A 64 10.05 -7.84 3.43
CA PRO A 64 9.41 -7.56 4.72
C PRO A 64 8.13 -6.71 4.58
N ILE A 65 7.85 -6.17 3.39
CA ILE A 65 6.69 -5.32 3.16
C ILE A 65 6.11 -5.53 1.76
N ALA A 66 4.78 -5.50 1.68
CA ALA A 66 4.03 -5.40 0.44
C ALA A 66 2.86 -4.41 0.61
N CYS A 67 2.45 -3.73 -0.46
CA CYS A 67 1.20 -2.96 -0.44
C CYS A 67 0.13 -3.71 -1.23
N LEU A 68 -1.00 -4.00 -0.58
CA LEU A 68 -2.18 -4.66 -1.14
C LEU A 68 -3.14 -3.61 -1.69
N ALA A 69 -3.38 -3.64 -3.00
CA ALA A 69 -4.42 -2.89 -3.67
C ALA A 69 -5.64 -3.77 -3.91
N THR A 70 -6.82 -3.30 -3.51
CA THR A 70 -8.13 -3.90 -3.82
C THR A 70 -9.09 -2.81 -4.29
N ALA A 71 -10.25 -3.19 -4.81
CA ALA A 71 -11.30 -2.24 -5.14
C ALA A 71 -12.68 -2.81 -4.79
N ASP A 72 -13.63 -1.96 -4.40
CA ASP A 72 -15.02 -2.36 -4.18
C ASP A 72 -15.73 -2.71 -5.51
N ALA A 73 -17.01 -3.10 -5.43
CA ALA A 73 -17.82 -3.40 -6.63
C ALA A 73 -17.96 -2.23 -7.62
N SER A 74 -17.83 -0.98 -7.14
CA SER A 74 -17.88 0.23 -7.97
C SER A 74 -16.54 0.59 -8.60
N GLY A 75 -15.48 -0.15 -8.27
CA GLY A 75 -14.11 0.11 -8.72
C GLY A 75 -13.37 1.14 -7.87
N ARG A 76 -13.87 1.51 -6.69
CA ARG A 76 -13.17 2.43 -5.78
C ARG A 76 -11.94 1.75 -5.19
N PRO A 77 -10.73 2.25 -5.47
CA PRO A 77 -9.50 1.59 -5.02
C PRO A 77 -9.21 1.88 -3.55
N THR A 78 -8.63 0.91 -2.86
CA THR A 78 -7.99 1.08 -1.55
C THR A 78 -6.61 0.42 -1.57
N ILE A 79 -5.68 0.94 -0.77
CA ILE A 79 -4.34 0.37 -0.60
C ILE A 79 -4.07 0.20 0.89
N SER A 80 -3.63 -1.00 1.28
CA SER A 80 -3.17 -1.27 2.65
C SER A 80 -1.72 -1.77 2.66
N PRO A 81 -0.83 -1.17 3.46
CA PRO A 81 0.48 -1.74 3.70
C PRO A 81 0.35 -3.02 4.54
N LYS A 82 1.13 -4.04 4.18
CA LYS A 82 1.25 -5.32 4.87
C LYS A 82 2.72 -5.53 5.16
N GLY A 83 3.10 -5.56 6.43
CA GLY A 83 4.49 -5.65 6.85
C GLY A 83 4.67 -6.67 7.97
N ASP A 84 5.78 -7.41 7.89
CA ASP A 84 6.22 -8.38 8.90
C ASP A 84 7.66 -8.85 8.56
N LYS A 85 8.16 -9.90 9.21
CA LYS A 85 9.45 -10.50 8.88
C LYS A 85 9.51 -10.95 7.42
N PRO A 86 10.69 -10.89 6.76
CA PRO A 86 10.86 -11.43 5.41
C PRO A 86 10.28 -12.85 5.27
N GLY A 87 9.50 -13.07 4.20
CA GLY A 87 8.83 -14.34 3.95
C GLY A 87 7.49 -14.53 4.67
N PHE A 88 6.88 -13.45 5.19
CA PHE A 88 5.57 -13.52 5.83
C PHE A 88 4.41 -13.85 4.88
N ILE A 89 4.59 -13.69 3.57
CA ILE A 89 3.66 -14.19 2.57
C ILE A 89 4.19 -15.55 2.09
N GLN A 90 3.46 -16.61 2.42
CA GLN A 90 3.89 -17.96 2.07
C GLN A 90 3.56 -18.26 0.61
N ILE A 91 4.52 -18.85 -0.10
CA ILE A 91 4.30 -19.39 -1.44
C ILE A 91 3.90 -20.86 -1.32
N ILE A 92 2.71 -21.20 -1.81
CA ILE A 92 2.18 -22.57 -1.78
C ILE A 92 2.63 -23.34 -3.02
N ASP A 93 2.49 -22.73 -4.20
CA ASP A 93 2.89 -23.28 -5.49
C ASP A 93 3.23 -22.14 -6.47
N ASP A 94 3.35 -22.41 -7.78
CA ASP A 94 3.74 -21.41 -8.78
C ASP A 94 2.66 -20.32 -8.99
N ASN A 95 1.42 -20.56 -8.57
CA ASN A 95 0.29 -19.67 -8.80
C ASN A 95 -0.47 -19.30 -7.52
N THR A 96 -0.02 -19.74 -6.36
CA THR A 96 -0.76 -19.58 -5.10
C THR A 96 0.10 -19.01 -3.99
N LEU A 97 -0.38 -17.93 -3.37
CA LEU A 97 0.19 -17.33 -2.16
C LEU A 97 -0.80 -17.37 -1.00
N VAL A 98 -0.28 -17.34 0.22
CA VAL A 98 -1.06 -17.05 1.43
C VAL A 98 -0.48 -15.83 2.13
N LEU A 99 -1.30 -14.78 2.24
CA LEU A 99 -0.99 -13.55 2.97
C LEU A 99 -1.74 -13.60 4.32
N PRO A 100 -1.05 -13.72 5.46
CA PRO A 100 -1.69 -13.66 6.76
C PRO A 100 -2.12 -12.22 7.09
N ASP A 101 -3.21 -12.06 7.83
CA ASP A 101 -3.63 -10.76 8.34
C ASP A 101 -3.12 -10.53 9.76
N ARG A 102 -2.38 -9.43 9.94
CA ARG A 102 -1.92 -8.97 11.25
C ARG A 102 -2.97 -8.05 11.88
N ILE A 103 -2.91 -7.92 13.20
CA ILE A 103 -3.78 -7.00 13.94
C ILE A 103 -3.57 -5.59 13.39
N GLY A 104 -4.67 -4.87 13.23
CA GLY A 104 -4.68 -3.49 12.77
C GLY A 104 -5.89 -2.76 13.31
N ASN A 105 -6.31 -1.70 12.64
CA ASN A 105 -7.41 -0.82 13.07
C ASN A 105 -8.83 -1.42 12.93
N ASN A 106 -8.96 -2.71 12.59
CA ASN A 106 -10.22 -3.43 12.38
C ASN A 106 -11.19 -2.81 11.34
N LYS A 107 -10.74 -1.87 10.49
CA LYS A 107 -11.58 -1.34 9.40
C LYS A 107 -11.90 -2.38 8.32
N VAL A 108 -11.03 -3.39 8.17
CA VAL A 108 -11.17 -4.54 7.26
C VAL A 108 -11.61 -4.20 5.82
N GLU A 109 -11.31 -2.98 5.34
CA GLU A 109 -11.76 -2.46 4.04
C GLU A 109 -11.30 -3.35 2.88
N SER A 110 -10.06 -3.83 2.90
CA SER A 110 -9.57 -4.75 1.87
C SER A 110 -10.38 -6.06 1.84
N PHE A 111 -10.89 -6.54 2.96
CA PHE A 111 -11.73 -7.75 3.01
C PHE A 111 -13.15 -7.48 2.52
N HIS A 112 -13.74 -6.34 2.90
CA HIS A 112 -15.02 -5.92 2.34
C HIS A 112 -14.97 -5.86 0.81
N ASN A 113 -13.93 -5.21 0.27
CA ASN A 113 -13.70 -5.15 -1.17
C ASN A 113 -13.59 -6.55 -1.79
N LEU A 114 -12.80 -7.46 -1.19
CA LEU A 114 -12.55 -8.79 -1.73
C LEU A 114 -13.76 -9.73 -1.71
N VAL A 115 -14.73 -9.49 -0.83
CA VAL A 115 -16.01 -10.22 -0.83
C VAL A 115 -16.84 -9.85 -2.06
N GLU A 116 -16.78 -8.59 -2.50
CA GLU A 116 -17.57 -8.07 -3.63
C GLU A 116 -16.82 -8.16 -4.97
N ASN A 117 -15.50 -8.05 -4.93
CA ASN A 117 -14.61 -8.02 -6.09
C ASN A 117 -13.28 -8.71 -5.73
N PRO A 118 -13.04 -9.94 -6.20
CA PRO A 118 -11.87 -10.72 -5.76
C PRO A 118 -10.55 -10.18 -6.31
N LYS A 119 -10.56 -9.22 -7.25
CA LYS A 119 -9.36 -8.73 -7.93
C LYS A 119 -8.48 -7.91 -7.00
N MET A 120 -7.18 -8.17 -7.06
CA MET A 120 -6.18 -7.50 -6.24
C MET A 120 -4.82 -7.39 -6.93
N ALA A 121 -3.97 -6.53 -6.39
CA ALA A 121 -2.56 -6.49 -6.72
C ALA A 121 -1.71 -6.28 -5.46
N LEU A 122 -0.50 -6.82 -5.50
CA LEU A 122 0.55 -6.60 -4.53
C LEU A 122 1.75 -5.95 -5.22
N ILE A 123 2.39 -5.02 -4.53
CA ILE A 123 3.75 -4.59 -4.83
C ILE A 123 4.65 -4.90 -3.64
N PHE A 124 5.65 -5.75 -3.87
CA PHE A 124 6.63 -6.17 -2.88
C PHE A 124 7.87 -5.27 -2.95
N MET A 125 8.44 -4.96 -1.80
CA MET A 125 9.64 -4.14 -1.68
C MET A 125 10.62 -4.75 -0.69
N ILE A 126 11.91 -4.63 -0.99
CA ILE A 126 13.01 -5.05 -0.11
C ILE A 126 13.84 -3.80 0.17
N PRO A 127 13.94 -3.33 1.43
CA PRO A 127 14.81 -2.22 1.79
C PRO A 127 16.24 -2.43 1.26
N GLY A 128 16.77 -1.42 0.57
CA GLY A 128 18.09 -1.47 -0.06
C GLY A 128 18.12 -2.00 -1.50
N LEU A 129 17.06 -2.68 -1.98
CA LEU A 129 16.92 -3.02 -3.40
C LEU A 129 16.11 -1.95 -4.15
N ARG A 130 16.53 -1.66 -5.38
CA ARG A 130 15.93 -0.60 -6.20
C ARG A 130 14.68 -1.11 -6.91
N GLU A 131 14.73 -2.34 -7.41
CA GLU A 131 13.63 -2.98 -8.13
C GLU A 131 12.52 -3.42 -7.17
N THR A 132 11.30 -3.52 -7.68
CA THR A 132 10.15 -4.06 -6.95
C THR A 132 9.54 -5.22 -7.73
N LEU A 133 8.74 -6.04 -7.07
CA LEU A 133 7.98 -7.11 -7.71
C LEU A 133 6.50 -6.79 -7.63
N ARG A 134 5.78 -6.90 -8.75
CA ARG A 134 4.32 -6.79 -8.78
C ARG A 134 3.70 -8.17 -9.01
N VAL A 135 2.62 -8.43 -8.30
CA VAL A 135 1.79 -9.62 -8.45
C VAL A 135 0.34 -9.14 -8.55
N SER A 136 -0.39 -9.60 -9.56
CA SER A 136 -1.83 -9.39 -9.69
C SER A 136 -2.53 -10.73 -9.66
N GLY A 137 -3.78 -10.73 -9.20
CA GLY A 137 -4.51 -11.96 -9.01
C GLY A 137 -5.91 -11.77 -8.46
N GLU A 138 -6.45 -12.88 -8.00
CA GLU A 138 -7.72 -12.96 -7.29
C GLU A 138 -7.49 -13.51 -5.90
N ALA A 139 -8.11 -12.92 -4.89
CA ALA A 139 -7.96 -13.34 -3.51
C ALA A 139 -9.29 -13.76 -2.88
N ARG A 140 -9.21 -14.76 -2.02
CA ARG A 140 -10.31 -15.20 -1.16
C ARG A 140 -9.86 -15.19 0.29
N ILE A 141 -10.80 -14.86 1.18
CA ILE A 141 -10.56 -14.88 2.62
C ILE A 141 -10.45 -16.34 3.08
N VAL A 142 -9.43 -16.63 3.89
CA VAL A 142 -9.22 -17.93 4.53
C VAL A 142 -9.19 -17.78 6.04
N THR A 143 -9.85 -18.71 6.72
CA THR A 143 -9.89 -18.81 8.20
C THR A 143 -9.44 -20.18 8.70
N ASP A 144 -8.94 -21.03 7.79
CA ASP A 144 -8.40 -22.36 8.12
C ASP A 144 -7.09 -22.23 8.91
N PRO A 145 -7.05 -22.64 10.18
CA PRO A 145 -5.85 -22.54 11.01
C PRO A 145 -4.66 -23.33 10.46
N GLN A 146 -4.88 -24.40 9.70
CA GLN A 146 -3.79 -25.18 9.12
C GLN A 146 -3.06 -24.40 8.03
N GLN A 147 -3.82 -23.69 7.19
CA GLN A 147 -3.27 -22.82 6.13
C GLN A 147 -2.59 -21.58 6.70
N LEU A 148 -2.93 -21.17 7.93
CA LEU A 148 -2.38 -19.98 8.59
C LEU A 148 -1.32 -20.29 9.65
N ALA A 149 -1.06 -21.58 9.94
CA ALA A 149 -0.18 -22.01 11.01
C ALA A 149 1.26 -21.48 10.88
N PHE A 150 1.75 -21.30 9.65
CA PHE A 150 3.09 -20.77 9.38
C PHE A 150 3.30 -19.35 9.89
N ALA A 151 2.22 -18.58 10.05
CA ALA A 151 2.25 -17.17 10.42
C ALA A 151 2.06 -16.93 11.93
N ALA A 152 1.91 -18.00 12.73
CA ALA A 152 1.77 -17.87 14.18
C ALA A 152 3.00 -17.22 14.83
N VAL A 153 2.77 -16.34 15.81
CA VAL A 153 3.84 -15.67 16.58
C VAL A 153 3.75 -16.11 18.03
N GLY A 154 4.71 -16.93 18.46
CA GLY A 154 4.67 -17.54 19.79
C GLY A 154 3.42 -18.41 19.95
N LYS A 155 2.51 -18.00 20.86
CA LYS A 155 1.22 -18.67 21.10
C LYS A 155 0.04 -18.00 20.42
N ASN A 156 0.26 -16.94 19.63
CA ASN A 156 -0.79 -16.16 18.98
C ASN A 156 -1.02 -16.69 17.55
N PRO A 157 -2.13 -17.41 17.29
CA PRO A 157 -2.46 -17.86 15.95
C PRO A 157 -3.01 -16.70 15.11
N VAL A 158 -2.72 -16.71 13.82
CA VAL A 158 -3.39 -15.84 12.84
C VAL A 158 -4.78 -16.40 12.56
N LYS A 159 -5.80 -15.54 12.69
CA LYS A 159 -7.22 -15.94 12.57
C LYS A 159 -7.75 -15.88 11.15
N THR A 160 -7.18 -14.98 10.34
CA THR A 160 -7.66 -14.69 8.99
C THR A 160 -6.46 -14.42 8.08
N GLY A 161 -6.59 -14.76 6.81
CA GLY A 161 -5.66 -14.34 5.76
C GLY A 161 -6.32 -14.35 4.39
N LEU A 162 -5.50 -14.20 3.36
CA LEU A 162 -5.90 -14.27 1.97
C LEU A 162 -5.16 -15.40 1.27
N VAL A 163 -5.91 -16.27 0.62
CA VAL A 163 -5.36 -17.15 -0.43
C VAL A 163 -5.46 -16.39 -1.74
N ILE A 164 -4.33 -16.17 -2.38
CA ILE A 164 -4.21 -15.39 -3.62
C ILE A 164 -3.85 -16.33 -4.75
N HIS A 165 -4.69 -16.36 -5.78
CA HIS A 165 -4.39 -16.97 -7.06
C HIS A 165 -3.78 -15.94 -8.00
N ILE A 166 -2.55 -16.19 -8.45
CA ILE A 166 -1.77 -15.29 -9.29
C ILE A 166 -2.24 -15.41 -10.73
N THR A 167 -2.52 -14.27 -11.35
CA THR A 167 -2.80 -14.14 -12.78
C THR A 167 -1.68 -13.40 -13.51
N GLN A 168 -0.86 -12.64 -12.78
CA GLN A 168 0.28 -11.93 -13.36
C GLN A 168 1.39 -11.70 -12.33
N SER A 169 2.66 -11.85 -12.72
CA SER A 169 3.82 -11.43 -11.95
C SER A 169 4.91 -10.83 -12.85
N TYR A 170 5.55 -9.75 -12.40
CA TYR A 170 6.64 -9.11 -13.13
C TYR A 170 7.47 -8.17 -12.25
N PHE A 171 8.75 -8.05 -12.57
CA PHE A 171 9.62 -7.05 -11.95
C PHE A 171 9.34 -5.65 -12.50
N HIS A 172 9.40 -4.66 -11.62
CA HIS A 172 9.29 -3.26 -11.97
C HIS A 172 10.65 -2.56 -11.75
N CYS A 173 11.04 -1.70 -12.70
CA CYS A 173 12.34 -1.05 -12.69
C CYS A 173 12.52 -0.11 -11.49
N GLY A 174 13.76 0.01 -10.98
CA GLY A 174 14.03 0.78 -9.77
C GLY A 174 14.06 2.31 -9.90
N LYS A 175 13.66 2.88 -11.05
CA LYS A 175 13.75 4.34 -11.29
C LYS A 175 12.99 5.17 -10.25
N ALA A 176 11.84 4.68 -9.78
CA ALA A 176 11.07 5.34 -8.72
C ALA A 176 11.87 5.41 -7.42
N MET A 177 12.40 4.26 -6.96
CA MET A 177 13.19 4.15 -5.74
C MET A 177 14.49 4.96 -5.79
N ILE A 178 15.15 5.00 -6.95
CA ILE A 178 16.38 5.77 -7.15
C ILE A 178 16.10 7.28 -7.04
N ARG A 179 15.09 7.78 -7.76
CA ARG A 179 14.78 9.22 -7.78
C ARG A 179 14.30 9.73 -6.44
N SER A 180 13.51 8.95 -5.71
CA SER A 180 13.04 9.32 -4.37
C SER A 180 14.11 9.17 -3.29
N LYS A 181 15.22 8.46 -3.60
CA LYS A 181 16.23 8.05 -2.63
C LYS A 181 15.64 7.27 -1.45
N LEU A 182 14.55 6.53 -1.65
CA LEU A 182 13.76 5.94 -0.55
C LEU A 182 14.57 5.20 0.53
N TRP A 183 15.66 4.54 0.12
CA TRP A 183 16.52 3.76 1.01
C TRP A 183 17.82 4.45 1.42
N ASP A 184 18.02 5.70 1.01
CA ASP A 184 19.21 6.47 1.35
C ASP A 184 19.08 7.02 2.78
N GLU A 185 20.11 6.82 3.60
CA GLU A 185 20.17 7.40 4.94
C GLU A 185 20.11 8.94 4.88
N SER A 186 20.62 9.54 3.79
CA SER A 186 20.61 10.99 3.60
C SER A 186 19.22 11.56 3.33
N SER A 187 18.19 10.74 3.08
CA SER A 187 16.82 11.21 2.86
C SER A 187 15.92 11.07 4.09
N LYS A 188 16.44 10.56 5.21
CA LYS A 188 15.68 10.51 6.46
C LYS A 188 15.40 11.93 6.94
N LEU A 189 14.16 12.17 7.33
CA LEU A 189 13.76 13.45 7.89
C LEU A 189 14.35 13.64 9.28
N GLU A 190 14.73 14.88 9.59
CA GLU A 190 15.05 15.29 10.95
C GLU A 190 13.82 15.19 11.85
N LYS A 191 14.03 14.89 13.13
CA LYS A 191 12.93 14.82 14.11
C LYS A 191 12.19 16.17 14.16
N GLY A 192 10.86 16.13 14.02
CA GLY A 192 9.99 17.32 14.04
C GLY A 192 9.85 18.05 12.69
N ALA A 193 10.43 17.53 11.60
CA ALA A 193 10.22 18.10 10.26
C ALA A 193 8.78 17.94 9.74
N PHE A 194 8.00 17.04 10.34
CA PHE A 194 6.57 16.82 10.13
C PHE A 194 5.90 16.72 11.51
N PRO A 195 4.63 17.16 11.68
CA PRO A 195 3.90 16.97 12.93
C PRO A 195 3.90 15.51 13.36
N SER A 196 3.88 15.25 14.66
CA SER A 196 3.72 13.89 15.16
C SER A 196 2.36 13.34 14.72
N PHE A 197 2.22 12.01 14.71
CA PHE A 197 0.93 11.41 14.37
C PHE A 197 -0.14 11.72 15.44
N GLY A 198 0.26 11.96 16.70
CA GLY A 198 -0.65 12.41 17.74
C GLY A 198 -1.18 13.82 17.50
N GLU A 199 -0.33 14.74 17.04
CA GLU A 199 -0.75 16.09 16.61
C GLU A 199 -1.75 16.00 15.45
N VAL A 200 -1.43 15.19 14.42
CA VAL A 200 -2.31 14.98 13.27
C VAL A 200 -3.66 14.42 13.70
N LEU A 201 -3.68 13.34 14.48
CA LEU A 201 -4.93 12.70 14.90
C LEU A 201 -5.79 13.61 15.77
N LYS A 202 -5.17 14.36 16.69
CA LYS A 202 -5.92 15.30 17.54
C LYS A 202 -6.63 16.35 16.68
N GLU A 203 -5.95 16.91 15.69
CA GLU A 203 -6.53 17.94 14.82
C GLU A 203 -7.57 17.37 13.86
N GLU A 204 -7.25 16.26 13.17
CA GLU A 204 -8.14 15.68 12.15
C GLU A 204 -9.40 15.03 12.73
N VAL A 205 -9.32 14.47 13.93
CA VAL A 205 -10.43 13.77 14.61
C VAL A 205 -11.03 14.61 15.75
N GLU A 206 -10.56 15.87 15.92
CA GLU A 206 -11.02 16.80 16.97
C GLU A 206 -10.99 16.18 18.38
N MET A 207 -9.91 15.47 18.72
CA MET A 207 -9.81 14.77 20.01
C MET A 207 -9.74 15.74 21.19
N GLU A 208 -10.41 15.42 22.29
CA GLU A 208 -10.40 16.21 23.53
C GLU A 208 -9.06 16.07 24.27
N GLN A 209 -8.44 14.89 24.23
CA GLN A 209 -7.16 14.55 24.85
C GLN A 209 -6.03 15.48 24.38
N SER A 210 -5.07 15.76 25.25
CA SER A 210 -3.81 16.44 24.88
C SER A 210 -3.01 15.65 23.84
N VAL A 211 -2.08 16.31 23.15
CA VAL A 211 -1.21 15.65 22.16
C VAL A 211 -0.41 14.54 22.84
N GLU A 212 0.10 14.81 24.04
CA GLU A 212 0.88 13.89 24.85
C GLU A 212 0.08 12.62 25.19
N GLU A 213 -1.17 12.76 25.62
CA GLU A 213 -2.04 11.61 25.90
C GLU A 213 -2.32 10.78 24.63
N VAL A 214 -2.50 11.44 23.47
CA VAL A 214 -2.70 10.74 22.19
C VAL A 214 -1.45 9.98 21.77
N GLU A 215 -0.27 10.57 21.92
CA GLU A 215 1.01 9.93 21.63
C GLU A 215 1.27 8.73 22.55
N GLU A 216 1.00 8.85 23.85
CA GLU A 216 1.11 7.74 24.80
C GLU A 216 0.19 6.59 24.40
N MET A 217 -1.08 6.88 24.06
CA MET A 217 -2.02 5.85 23.57
C MET A 217 -1.51 5.16 22.30
N LEU A 218 -0.93 5.90 21.35
CA LEU A 218 -0.39 5.34 20.11
C LEU A 218 0.81 4.43 20.37
N GLU A 219 1.74 4.85 21.21
CA GLU A 219 2.94 4.06 21.53
C GLU A 219 2.55 2.76 22.24
N GLU A 220 1.59 2.81 23.16
CA GLU A 220 1.08 1.59 23.79
C GLU A 220 0.50 0.59 22.78
N VAL A 221 -0.23 1.06 21.77
CA VAL A 221 -0.77 0.21 20.70
C VAL A 221 0.37 -0.39 19.87
N TYR A 222 1.37 0.40 19.49
CA TYR A 222 2.51 -0.09 18.70
C TYR A 222 3.41 -1.05 19.47
N GLU A 223 3.52 -0.92 20.79
CA GLU A 223 4.28 -1.87 21.62
C GLU A 223 3.51 -3.17 21.88
N LYS A 224 2.21 -3.09 22.15
CA LYS A 224 1.43 -4.22 22.67
C LYS A 224 0.62 -4.97 21.61
N GLU A 225 0.29 -4.36 20.47
CA GLU A 225 -0.72 -4.87 19.53
C GLU A 225 -0.19 -5.19 18.12
N LEU A 226 1.12 -5.44 17.96
CA LEU A 226 1.69 -5.87 16.67
C LEU A 226 1.26 -7.28 16.24
N TYR A 227 0.98 -8.20 17.19
CA TYR A 227 0.82 -9.64 16.94
C TYR A 227 -0.25 -10.34 17.77
#